data_AF-A0A4C1TN86-F1
#
_entry.id   AF-A0A4C1TN86-F1
#
_cell.length_a   1.000
_cell.length_b   1.000
_cell.length_c   1.000
_cell.angle_alpha   90.00
_cell.angle_beta   90.00
_cell.angle_gamma   90.00
#
_symmetry.space_group_name_H-M   'P 1'
#
loop_
_entity.id
_entity.type
_entity.pdbx_description
1 polymer ?
#
loop_
_entity_poly.entity_id
_entity_poly.type
_entity_poly.pdbx_seq_one_letter_code
_entity_poly.pdbx_strand_id
1 'polypeptide(L)'
;MLDAVHRSITLKECRAHHTVSLHSVLILSGLLPLDIRAREGAWLFEVKRGKDLGDTFVGRELEKPVYFGELPHPARVPEMGYESVENLDSQALDRLAVVGLHIYTDRSRIEGKVGAVLTEWRDREETWYSMLRFDPFFQAHDARLDISEFVAEGRAFRLFWVRAHAEIAGNEHADKLSRRAALTKIQQQTMTSLCSSTQKT
;
A
#
# COMPACT_ATOMS: atom_id res chain seq x y z
N MET A 1 3.35 -28.96 -18.81
CA MET A 1 3.99 -29.25 -17.50
C MET A 1 3.45 -28.35 -16.40
N LEU A 2 3.40 -27.02 -16.61
CA LEU A 2 2.84 -26.06 -15.64
C LEU A 2 1.37 -26.35 -15.28
N ASP A 3 0.53 -26.66 -16.27
CA ASP A 3 -0.90 -26.94 -16.03
C ASP A 3 -1.15 -28.14 -15.11
N ALA A 4 -0.31 -29.18 -15.22
CA ALA A 4 -0.43 -30.38 -14.39
C ALA A 4 -0.08 -30.09 -12.93
N VAL A 5 1.00 -29.32 -12.70
CA VAL A 5 1.39 -28.86 -11.36
C VAL A 5 0.29 -27.99 -10.78
N HIS A 6 -0.19 -27.03 -11.56
CA HIS A 6 -1.18 -26.06 -11.10
C HIS A 6 -2.49 -26.75 -10.72
N ARG A 7 -2.95 -27.66 -11.59
CA ARG A 7 -4.12 -28.52 -11.35
C ARG A 7 -4.00 -29.32 -10.07
N SER A 8 -2.83 -29.90 -9.80
CA SER A 8 -2.61 -30.72 -8.60
C SER A 8 -2.73 -29.92 -7.31
N ILE A 9 -2.35 -28.64 -7.33
CA ILE A 9 -2.39 -27.73 -6.19
C ILE A 9 -3.82 -27.21 -6.02
N THR A 10 -4.42 -26.69 -7.09
CA THR A 10 -5.74 -26.05 -7.05
C THR A 10 -6.84 -27.05 -6.69
N LEU A 11 -6.74 -28.32 -7.14
CA LEU A 11 -7.68 -29.37 -6.76
C LEU A 11 -7.65 -29.67 -5.25
N LYS A 12 -6.46 -29.60 -4.64
CA LYS A 12 -6.30 -29.80 -3.19
C LYS A 12 -6.85 -28.62 -2.39
N GLU A 13 -6.58 -27.40 -2.84
CA GLU A 13 -7.14 -26.17 -2.24
C GLU A 13 -8.68 -26.19 -2.25
N CYS A 14 -9.28 -26.49 -3.40
CA CYS A 14 -10.75 -26.52 -3.53
C CYS A 14 -11.41 -27.82 -3.04
N ARG A 15 -10.63 -28.84 -2.62
CA ARG A 15 -11.11 -30.21 -2.34
C ARG A 15 -12.04 -30.77 -3.43
N ALA A 16 -11.72 -30.48 -4.69
CA ALA A 16 -12.57 -30.81 -5.83
C ALA A 16 -12.22 -32.19 -6.41
N HIS A 17 -13.19 -32.82 -7.08
CA HIS A 17 -12.96 -34.09 -7.76
C HIS A 17 -11.94 -33.95 -8.90
N HIS A 18 -11.17 -35.01 -9.14
CA HIS A 18 -10.13 -35.04 -10.17
C HIS A 18 -10.66 -34.85 -11.61
N THR A 19 -11.98 -34.96 -11.82
CA THR A 19 -12.68 -34.75 -13.10
C THR A 19 -12.97 -33.27 -13.40
N VAL A 20 -12.90 -32.37 -12.41
CA VAL A 20 -13.23 -30.95 -12.59
C VAL A 20 -12.21 -30.26 -13.51
N SER A 21 -12.66 -29.44 -14.46
CA SER A 21 -11.76 -28.74 -15.41
C SER A 21 -10.78 -27.81 -14.70
N LEU A 22 -9.55 -27.63 -15.22
CA LEU A 22 -8.54 -26.75 -14.61
C LEU A 22 -9.06 -25.32 -14.44
N HIS A 23 -9.69 -24.78 -15.48
CA HIS A 23 -10.26 -23.44 -15.48
C HIS A 23 -11.30 -23.26 -14.36
N SER A 24 -12.20 -24.23 -14.18
CA SER A 24 -13.19 -24.19 -13.11
C SER A 24 -12.52 -24.16 -11.73
N VAL A 25 -11.50 -24.97 -11.50
CA VAL A 25 -10.80 -25.01 -10.21
C VAL A 25 -9.98 -23.73 -9.98
N LEU A 26 -9.40 -23.14 -11.02
CA LEU A 26 -8.71 -21.85 -10.93
C LEU A 26 -9.65 -20.72 -10.53
N ILE A 27 -10.84 -20.66 -11.14
CA ILE A 27 -11.88 -19.70 -10.79
C ILE A 27 -12.33 -19.90 -9.33
N LEU A 28 -12.58 -21.15 -8.93
CA LEU A 28 -13.01 -21.48 -7.57
C LEU A 28 -11.94 -21.19 -6.51
N SER A 29 -10.67 -21.32 -6.85
CA SER A 29 -9.53 -21.01 -5.95
C SER A 29 -9.12 -19.53 -6.00
N GLY A 30 -9.64 -18.74 -6.94
CA GLY A 30 -9.22 -17.35 -7.16
C GLY A 30 -7.76 -17.24 -7.63
N LEU A 31 -7.19 -18.29 -8.23
CA LEU A 31 -5.81 -18.32 -8.68
C LEU A 31 -5.69 -18.02 -10.18
N LEU A 32 -4.76 -17.13 -10.52
CA LEU A 32 -4.38 -16.86 -11.91
C LEU A 32 -3.45 -17.96 -12.45
N PRO A 33 -3.60 -18.38 -13.72
CA PRO A 33 -2.67 -19.29 -14.39
C PRO A 33 -1.19 -18.94 -14.17
N LEU A 34 -0.35 -19.97 -13.94
CA LEU A 34 1.06 -19.79 -13.57
C LEU A 34 1.89 -19.16 -14.68
N ASP A 35 1.56 -19.43 -15.94
CA ASP A 35 2.15 -18.80 -17.12
C ASP A 35 1.91 -17.29 -17.15
N ILE A 36 0.69 -16.86 -16.80
CA ILE A 36 0.34 -15.43 -16.70
C ILE A 36 1.14 -14.78 -15.57
N ARG A 37 1.20 -15.41 -14.39
CA ARG A 37 2.00 -14.89 -13.26
C ARG A 37 3.49 -14.85 -13.55
N ALA A 38 4.02 -15.85 -14.26
CA ALA A 38 5.43 -15.87 -14.66
C ALA A 38 5.74 -14.73 -15.64
N ARG A 39 4.83 -14.47 -16.58
CA ARG A 39 4.93 -13.35 -17.52
C ARG A 39 4.87 -12.00 -16.82
N GLU A 40 3.96 -11.83 -15.86
CA GLU A 40 3.87 -10.63 -15.02
C GLU A 40 5.19 -10.37 -14.27
N GLY A 41 5.77 -11.40 -13.64
CA GLY A 41 7.05 -11.28 -12.95
C GLY A 41 8.22 -10.91 -13.89
N ALA A 42 8.24 -11.48 -15.10
CA ALA A 42 9.24 -11.15 -16.11
C ALA A 42 9.10 -9.69 -16.59
N TRP A 43 7.87 -9.22 -16.83
CA TRP A 43 7.64 -7.83 -17.19
C TRP A 43 8.05 -6.86 -16.09
N LEU A 44 7.69 -7.14 -14.84
CA LEU A 44 8.11 -6.31 -13.70
C LEU A 44 9.63 -6.22 -13.59
N PHE A 45 10.35 -7.31 -13.84
CA PHE A 45 11.81 -7.33 -13.85
C PHE A 45 12.39 -6.39 -14.92
N GLU A 46 11.82 -6.40 -16.13
CA GLU A 46 12.29 -5.56 -17.23
C GLU A 46 11.99 -4.08 -17.00
N VAL A 47 10.79 -3.78 -16.49
CA VAL A 47 10.40 -2.42 -16.06
C VAL A 47 11.33 -1.89 -14.98
N LYS A 48 11.62 -2.70 -13.95
CA LYS A 48 12.55 -2.32 -12.87
C LYS A 48 13.97 -2.08 -13.37
N ARG A 49 14.34 -2.55 -14.56
CA ARG A 49 15.62 -2.27 -15.23
C ARG A 49 15.57 -1.08 -16.19
N GLY A 50 14.46 -0.35 -16.23
CA GLY A 50 14.26 0.81 -17.09
C GLY A 50 13.94 0.45 -18.54
N LYS A 51 13.50 -0.78 -18.84
CA LYS A 51 12.96 -1.09 -20.16
C LYS A 51 11.54 -0.53 -20.26
N ASP A 52 11.30 0.22 -21.32
CA ASP A 52 9.95 0.66 -21.67
C ASP A 52 9.18 -0.51 -22.28
N LEU A 53 8.06 -0.88 -21.66
CA LEU A 53 7.13 -1.89 -22.16
C LEU A 53 5.99 -1.26 -22.99
N GLY A 54 6.02 0.05 -23.22
CA GLY A 54 5.00 0.79 -23.95
C GLY A 54 3.60 0.59 -23.35
N ASP A 55 2.58 0.53 -24.22
CA ASP A 55 1.17 0.39 -23.82
C ASP A 55 0.75 -1.06 -23.53
N THR A 56 1.69 -1.96 -23.21
CA THR A 56 1.38 -3.37 -22.95
C THR A 56 0.41 -3.54 -21.76
N PHE A 57 0.37 -2.58 -20.84
CA PHE A 57 -0.54 -2.55 -19.71
C PHE A 57 -1.80 -1.75 -20.02
N VAL A 58 -2.82 -2.42 -20.55
CA VAL A 58 -4.13 -1.80 -20.78
C VAL A 58 -4.76 -1.40 -19.44
N GLY A 59 -4.98 -0.10 -19.25
CA GLY A 59 -5.68 0.46 -18.07
C GLY A 59 -4.83 0.59 -16.80
N ARG A 60 -3.49 0.46 -16.89
CA ARG A 60 -2.59 0.76 -15.77
C ARG A 60 -1.46 1.64 -16.26
N GLU A 61 -1.41 2.88 -15.77
CA GLU A 61 -0.27 3.76 -16.00
C GLU A 61 0.90 3.31 -15.13
N LEU A 62 2.07 3.24 -15.75
CA LEU A 62 3.33 2.96 -15.06
C LEU A 62 4.06 4.29 -14.86
N GLU A 63 4.56 4.51 -13.64
CA GLU A 63 5.41 5.66 -13.37
C GLU A 63 6.64 5.63 -14.28
N LYS A 64 6.86 6.73 -15.01
CA LYS A 64 7.99 6.86 -15.93
C LYS A 64 9.21 7.35 -15.16
N PRO A 65 10.39 6.77 -15.38
CA PRO A 65 11.61 7.30 -14.78
C PRO A 65 11.84 8.73 -15.28
N VAL A 66 11.90 9.68 -14.35
CA VAL A 66 12.18 11.09 -14.64
C VAL A 66 13.69 11.30 -14.67
N TYR A 67 14.21 11.96 -15.72
CA TYR A 67 15.62 12.29 -15.80
C TYR A 67 16.04 13.22 -14.66
N PHE A 68 17.25 13.08 -14.13
CA PHE A 68 17.70 13.85 -12.96
C PHE A 68 17.57 15.38 -13.14
N GLY A 69 17.78 15.90 -14.35
CA GLY A 69 17.62 17.32 -14.65
C GLY A 69 16.17 17.80 -14.78
N GLU A 70 15.21 16.88 -14.92
CA GLU A 70 13.77 17.16 -15.01
C GLU A 70 13.06 16.97 -13.66
N LEU A 71 13.71 16.30 -12.70
CA LEU A 71 13.18 16.22 -11.33
C LEU A 71 13.00 17.63 -10.76
N PRO A 72 11.86 17.91 -10.10
CA PRO A 72 11.68 19.19 -9.44
C PRO A 72 12.78 19.34 -8.40
N HIS A 73 13.54 20.45 -8.51
CA HIS A 73 14.56 20.77 -7.52
C HIS A 73 13.93 20.71 -6.11
N PRO A 74 14.57 20.13 -5.08
CA PRO A 74 13.95 19.94 -3.76
C PRO A 74 13.34 21.22 -3.17
N ALA A 75 13.93 22.38 -3.45
CA ALA A 75 13.42 23.69 -3.02
C ALA A 75 12.20 24.21 -3.82
N ARG A 76 11.82 23.56 -4.92
CA ARG A 76 10.63 23.86 -5.74
C ARG A 76 9.47 22.91 -5.45
N VAL A 77 9.73 21.81 -4.74
CA VAL A 77 8.68 20.91 -4.24
C VAL A 77 7.92 21.66 -3.15
N PRO A 78 6.57 21.70 -3.17
CA PRO A 78 5.80 22.33 -2.11
C PRO A 78 6.21 21.75 -0.75
N GLU A 79 6.65 22.62 0.17
CA GLU A 79 6.87 22.19 1.55
C GLU A 79 5.51 21.81 2.14
N MET A 80 5.34 20.53 2.43
CA MET A 80 4.20 20.08 3.23
C MET A 80 4.44 20.52 4.67
N GLY A 81 3.69 21.51 5.14
CA GLY A 81 3.68 21.91 6.54
C GLY A 81 3.23 20.74 7.42
N TYR A 82 3.92 20.56 8.54
CA TYR A 82 3.47 19.66 9.60
C TYR A 82 3.52 20.38 10.94
N GLU A 83 2.62 20.00 11.84
CA GLU A 83 2.61 20.49 13.21
C GLU A 83 3.13 19.38 14.14
N SER A 84 4.16 19.67 14.93
CA SER A 84 4.62 18.72 15.96
C SER A 84 3.70 18.81 17.17
N VAL A 85 3.12 17.69 17.57
CA VAL A 85 2.18 17.60 18.69
C VAL A 85 2.71 16.59 19.71
N GLU A 86 2.83 17.01 20.97
CA GLU A 86 3.29 16.14 22.06
C GLU A 86 2.20 15.17 22.52
N ASN A 87 0.94 15.62 22.54
CA ASN A 87 -0.21 14.83 22.93
C ASN A 87 -1.44 15.16 22.07
N LEU A 88 -2.10 14.14 21.52
CA LEU A 88 -3.44 14.25 20.91
C LEU A 88 -4.50 13.85 21.94
N ASP A 89 -4.60 14.62 23.04
CA ASP A 89 -5.69 14.45 23.99
C ASP A 89 -6.99 15.04 23.42
N SER A 90 -8.10 14.79 24.12
CA SER A 90 -9.43 15.32 23.79
C SER A 90 -9.42 16.83 23.54
N GLN A 91 -8.59 17.55 24.31
CA GLN A 91 -8.56 19.00 24.33
C GLN A 91 -7.69 19.55 23.20
N ALA A 92 -6.63 18.86 22.82
CA ALA A 92 -5.76 19.15 21.69
C ALA A 92 -6.48 18.90 20.37
N LEU A 93 -7.22 17.78 20.26
CA LEU A 93 -8.06 17.48 19.09
C LEU A 93 -9.12 18.57 18.84
N ASP A 94 -9.78 19.01 19.92
CA ASP A 94 -10.79 20.07 19.88
C ASP A 94 -10.17 21.44 19.53
N ARG A 95 -9.02 21.78 20.14
CA ARG A 95 -8.23 23.00 19.83
C ARG A 95 -7.74 23.03 18.38
N LEU A 96 -7.29 21.90 17.86
CA LEU A 96 -6.80 21.77 16.49
C LEU A 96 -7.95 21.67 15.48
N ALA A 97 -9.21 21.63 15.95
CA ALA A 97 -10.41 21.46 15.14
C ALA A 97 -10.29 20.28 14.15
N VAL A 98 -9.65 19.20 14.59
CA VAL A 98 -9.50 18.01 13.75
C VAL A 98 -10.81 17.24 13.82
N VAL A 99 -11.74 17.61 12.96
CA VAL A 99 -13.07 17.00 12.84
C VAL A 99 -13.05 16.03 11.67
N GLY A 100 -13.35 14.75 11.93
CA GLY A 100 -13.55 13.75 10.89
C GLY A 100 -12.58 12.58 10.94
N LEU A 101 -12.00 12.24 9.79
CA LEU A 101 -11.17 11.06 9.58
C LEU A 101 -9.72 11.32 10.01
N HIS A 102 -9.22 10.53 10.95
CA HIS A 102 -7.81 10.53 11.35
C HIS A 102 -7.13 9.28 10.85
N ILE A 103 -5.96 9.45 10.26
CA ILE A 103 -5.16 8.33 9.78
C ILE A 103 -3.84 8.31 10.54
N TYR A 104 -3.55 7.20 11.22
CA TYR A 104 -2.22 6.95 11.78
C TYR A 104 -1.44 6.04 10.84
N THR A 105 -0.18 6.37 10.64
CA THR A 105 0.72 5.59 9.80
C THR A 105 2.05 5.41 10.51
N ASP A 106 2.61 4.21 10.38
CA ASP A 106 3.94 3.90 10.84
C ASP A 106 4.62 2.87 9.95
N ARG A 107 5.95 2.85 9.98
CA ARG A 107 6.80 1.95 9.20
C ARG A 107 7.89 1.34 10.07
N SER A 108 7.93 0.01 10.08
CA SER A 108 8.97 -0.76 10.75
C SER A 108 9.87 -1.48 9.73
N ARG A 109 11.17 -1.48 10.00
CA ARG A 109 12.16 -2.26 9.23
C ARG A 109 12.84 -3.27 10.13
N ILE A 110 12.61 -4.55 9.87
CA ILE A 110 13.16 -5.68 10.65
C ILE A 110 13.81 -6.67 9.67
N GLU A 111 15.08 -7.02 9.89
CA GLU A 111 15.81 -8.04 9.12
C GLU A 111 15.69 -7.89 7.58
N GLY A 112 15.82 -6.65 7.07
CA GLY A 112 15.74 -6.35 5.63
C GLY A 112 14.31 -6.35 5.05
N LYS A 113 13.28 -6.63 5.85
CA LYS A 113 11.87 -6.50 5.48
C LYS A 113 11.32 -5.19 6.00
N VAL A 114 10.46 -4.58 5.20
CA VAL A 114 9.73 -3.36 5.57
C VAL A 114 8.25 -3.69 5.69
N GLY A 115 7.69 -3.40 6.87
CA GLY A 115 6.26 -3.35 7.09
C GLY A 115 5.83 -1.89 7.26
N ALA A 116 4.70 -1.54 6.69
CA ALA A 116 4.04 -0.26 6.90
C ALA A 116 2.56 -0.49 7.20
N VAL A 117 1.93 0.49 7.83
CA VAL A 117 0.51 0.41 8.16
C VAL A 117 -0.17 1.74 7.91
N LEU A 118 -1.45 1.64 7.57
CA LEU A 118 -2.42 2.72 7.60
C LEU A 118 -3.57 2.28 8.51
N THR A 119 -3.92 3.09 9.51
CA THR A 119 -5.09 2.85 10.36
C THR A 119 -6.02 4.07 10.28
N GLU A 120 -7.29 3.83 9.97
CA GLU A 120 -8.34 4.85 9.93
C GLU A 120 -9.12 4.83 11.24
N TRP A 121 -9.24 6.01 11.85
CA TRP A 121 -9.88 6.25 13.13
C TRP A 121 -10.97 7.31 12.99
N ARG A 122 -12.13 7.04 13.59
CA ARG A 122 -13.26 7.96 13.74
C ARG A 122 -13.74 7.90 15.17
N ASP A 123 -13.99 9.05 15.79
CA ASP A 123 -14.50 9.14 17.16
C ASP A 123 -13.70 8.30 18.19
N ARG A 124 -12.37 8.19 17.99
CA ARG A 124 -11.42 7.36 18.78
C ARG A 124 -11.59 5.86 18.68
N GLU A 125 -12.37 5.38 17.73
CA GLU A 125 -12.46 3.97 17.40
C GLU A 125 -11.79 3.71 16.06
N GLU A 126 -11.03 2.62 15.99
CA GLU A 126 -10.49 2.14 14.72
C GLU A 126 -11.65 1.62 13.86
N THR A 127 -11.79 2.20 12.67
CA THR A 127 -12.79 1.74 11.69
C THR A 127 -12.17 0.77 10.70
N TRP A 128 -10.88 0.95 10.36
CA TRP A 128 -10.20 0.13 9.37
C TRP A 128 -8.68 0.17 9.51
N TYR A 129 -8.00 -0.87 9.06
CA TYR A 129 -6.54 -0.86 8.88
C TYR A 129 -6.11 -1.64 7.64
N SER A 130 -4.96 -1.25 7.09
CA SER A 130 -4.24 -2.03 6.09
C SER A 130 -2.76 -2.11 6.42
N MET A 131 -2.24 -3.33 6.33
CA MET A 131 -0.81 -3.61 6.45
C MET A 131 -0.23 -3.68 5.05
N LEU A 132 0.68 -2.75 4.75
CA LEU A 132 1.39 -2.68 3.49
C LEU A 132 2.78 -3.27 3.67
N ARG A 133 3.23 -4.07 2.71
CA ARG A 133 4.64 -4.45 2.63
C ARG A 133 5.22 -3.78 1.41
N PHE A 134 6.10 -2.83 1.68
CA PHE A 134 6.85 -2.20 0.61
C PHE A 134 7.94 -3.15 0.13
N ASP A 135 8.09 -3.23 -1.19
CA ASP A 135 9.34 -3.69 -1.78
C ASP A 135 10.48 -2.81 -1.24
N PRO A 136 11.68 -3.35 -0.90
CA PRO A 136 12.80 -2.56 -0.40
C PRO A 136 13.15 -1.32 -1.24
N PHE A 137 12.74 -1.29 -2.50
CA PHE A 137 12.93 -0.18 -3.43
C PHE A 137 11.87 0.94 -3.35
N PHE A 138 10.84 0.85 -2.49
CA PHE A 138 9.84 1.92 -2.30
C PHE A 138 10.48 3.19 -1.70
N GLN A 139 10.49 4.28 -2.48
CA GLN A 139 11.10 5.54 -2.09
C GLN A 139 10.08 6.46 -1.43
N ALA A 140 10.53 7.28 -0.46
CA ALA A 140 9.68 8.25 0.22
C ALA A 140 9.20 9.41 -0.69
N HIS A 141 9.73 9.48 -1.92
CA HIS A 141 9.36 10.47 -2.93
C HIS A 141 7.93 10.24 -3.45
N ASP A 142 7.56 8.98 -3.68
CA ASP A 142 6.29 8.59 -4.30
C ASP A 142 5.11 9.04 -3.41
N ALA A 143 5.22 8.82 -2.10
CA ALA A 143 4.20 9.25 -1.14
C ALA A 143 4.03 10.78 -1.03
N ARG A 144 5.04 11.58 -1.40
CA ARG A 144 4.95 13.04 -1.35
C ARG A 144 4.20 13.61 -2.56
N LEU A 145 4.34 12.99 -3.73
CA LEU A 145 3.66 13.42 -4.95
C LEU A 145 2.14 13.17 -4.86
N ASP A 146 1.73 11.98 -4.40
CA ASP A 146 0.31 11.63 -4.22
C ASP A 146 -0.41 12.61 -3.28
N ILE A 147 0.24 13.00 -2.18
CA ILE A 147 -0.35 13.95 -1.22
C ILE A 147 -0.45 15.34 -1.85
N SER A 148 0.53 15.78 -2.63
CA SER A 148 0.51 17.08 -3.31
C SER A 148 -0.62 17.21 -4.34
N GLU A 149 -0.94 16.11 -5.05
CA GLU A 149 -2.07 16.03 -5.97
C GLU A 149 -3.40 16.12 -5.22
N PHE A 150 -3.52 15.44 -4.08
CA PHE A 150 -4.70 15.51 -3.21
C PHE A 150 -4.97 16.94 -2.69
N VAL A 151 -3.92 17.73 -2.42
CA VAL A 151 -4.07 19.16 -2.08
C VAL A 151 -4.59 19.95 -3.27
N ALA A 152 -4.08 19.65 -4.46
CA ALA A 152 -4.49 20.32 -5.69
C ALA A 152 -5.97 20.06 -6.03
N GLU A 153 -6.52 18.92 -5.63
CA GLU A 153 -7.98 18.63 -5.68
C GLU A 153 -8.83 19.47 -4.71
N GLY A 154 -8.23 20.32 -3.89
CA GLY A 154 -8.93 21.21 -2.95
C GLY A 154 -9.39 20.52 -1.65
N ARG A 155 -8.87 19.32 -1.37
CA ARG A 155 -9.16 18.61 -0.11
C ARG A 155 -8.22 19.10 0.97
N ALA A 156 -8.77 19.50 2.12
CA ALA A 156 -7.98 19.91 3.26
C ALA A 156 -7.40 18.67 3.98
N PHE A 157 -6.08 18.61 4.07
CA PHE A 157 -5.36 17.65 4.90
C PHE A 157 -4.45 18.42 5.87
N ARG A 158 -4.21 17.86 7.05
CA ARG A 158 -3.23 18.39 8.01
C ARG A 158 -2.34 17.27 8.47
N LEU A 159 -1.03 17.50 8.42
CA LEU A 159 -0.04 16.54 8.86
C LEU A 159 0.40 16.89 10.27
N PHE A 160 0.32 15.91 11.16
CA PHE A 160 0.82 16.02 12.53
C PHE A 160 1.98 15.07 12.72
N TRP A 161 3.08 15.57 13.27
CA TRP A 161 4.16 14.72 13.76
C TRP A 161 3.94 14.46 15.24
N VAL A 162 3.87 13.20 15.62
CA VAL A 162 3.57 12.76 16.97
C VAL A 162 4.74 11.98 17.52
N ARG A 163 5.05 12.19 18.80
CA ARG A 163 6.11 11.44 19.47
C ARG A 163 5.73 9.96 19.61
N ALA A 164 6.66 9.06 19.30
CA ALA A 164 6.51 7.63 19.57
C ALA A 164 6.48 7.37 21.09
N HIS A 165 5.71 6.36 21.52
CA HIS A 165 5.59 5.98 22.94
C HIS A 165 5.01 7.09 23.82
N ALA A 166 4.04 7.82 23.28
CA ALA A 166 3.35 8.93 23.94
C ALA A 166 1.91 8.59 24.37
N GLU A 167 1.59 7.29 24.46
CA GLU A 167 0.29 6.76 24.90
C GLU A 167 -0.92 7.19 24.01
N ILE A 168 -0.64 7.64 22.79
CA ILE A 168 -1.69 7.95 21.80
C ILE A 168 -2.15 6.65 21.16
N ALA A 169 -3.39 6.26 21.45
CA ALA A 169 -3.94 4.96 21.09
C ALA A 169 -3.73 4.57 19.61
N GLY A 170 -4.01 5.50 18.69
CA GLY A 170 -3.82 5.26 17.25
C GLY A 170 -2.35 5.09 16.84
N ASN A 171 -1.44 5.84 17.47
CA ASN A 171 0.00 5.78 17.18
C ASN A 171 0.63 4.48 17.70
N GLU A 172 0.31 4.09 18.94
CA GLU A 172 0.77 2.82 19.52
C GLU A 172 0.20 1.61 18.74
N HIS A 173 -1.05 1.72 18.28
CA HIS A 173 -1.65 0.69 17.44
C HIS A 173 -0.92 0.57 16.11
N ALA A 174 -0.59 1.69 15.46
CA ALA A 174 0.18 1.71 14.21
C ALA A 174 1.57 1.10 14.39
N ASP A 175 2.32 1.44 15.44
CA ASP A 175 3.65 0.85 15.72
C ASP A 175 3.57 -0.68 15.93
N LYS A 176 2.56 -1.15 16.67
CA LYS A 176 2.35 -2.59 16.85
C LYS A 176 2.06 -3.30 15.52
N LEU A 177 1.22 -2.70 14.68
CA LEU A 177 0.83 -3.27 13.39
C LEU A 177 1.96 -3.23 12.36
N SER A 178 2.75 -2.15 12.31
CA SER A 178 3.87 -2.00 11.37
C SER A 178 4.95 -3.06 11.64
N ARG A 179 5.26 -3.34 12.91
CA ARG A 179 6.15 -4.43 13.34
C ARG A 179 5.60 -5.79 12.96
N ARG A 180 4.31 -6.03 13.17
CA ARG A 180 3.64 -7.27 12.75
C ARG A 180 3.72 -7.44 11.23
N ALA A 181 3.50 -6.39 10.44
CA ALA A 181 3.62 -6.42 9.00
C ALA A 181 5.06 -6.74 8.53
N ALA A 182 6.07 -6.27 9.25
CA ALA A 182 7.47 -6.61 8.95
C ALA A 182 7.77 -8.09 9.20
N LEU A 183 7.18 -8.70 10.24
CA LEU A 183 7.42 -10.10 10.62
C LEU A 183 6.58 -11.12 9.85
N THR A 184 5.35 -10.77 9.47
CA THR A 184 4.38 -11.73 8.90
C THR A 184 4.56 -11.89 7.38
N LYS A 185 4.37 -13.12 6.85
CA LYS A 185 4.29 -13.38 5.40
C LYS A 185 2.92 -12.94 4.86
N ILE A 186 2.66 -11.64 4.84
CA ILE A 186 1.49 -11.08 4.16
C ILE A 186 1.82 -11.03 2.66
N GLN A 187 0.86 -11.32 1.78
CA GLN A 187 1.02 -11.12 0.34
C GLN A 187 1.46 -9.67 0.10
N GLN A 188 2.49 -9.47 -0.72
CA GLN A 188 2.87 -8.14 -1.17
C GLN A 188 1.69 -7.53 -1.93
N GLN A 189 1.01 -6.57 -1.32
CA GLN A 189 0.04 -5.73 -2.01
C GLN A 189 0.81 -4.58 -2.64
N THR A 190 0.89 -4.59 -3.96
CA THR A 190 1.32 -3.43 -4.74
C THR A 190 0.28 -2.32 -4.53
N MET A 191 0.71 -1.07 -4.38
CA MET A 191 -0.10 0.16 -4.13
C MET A 191 -1.32 0.37 -5.07
N THR A 192 -1.51 -0.47 -6.09
CA THR A 192 -2.66 -0.43 -7.01
C THR A 192 -3.98 -0.93 -6.40
N SER A 193 -3.96 -1.55 -5.21
CA SER A 193 -5.20 -2.09 -4.59
C SER A 193 -5.92 -1.13 -3.65
N LEU A 194 -5.39 0.07 -3.39
CA LEU A 194 -6.02 1.06 -2.50
C LEU A 194 -6.99 1.99 -3.22
N CYS A 195 -6.90 2.14 -4.54
CA CYS A 195 -7.73 3.06 -5.32
C CYS A 195 -9.06 2.46 -5.82
N SER A 196 -9.27 1.15 -5.67
CA SER A 196 -10.42 0.43 -6.26
C SER A 196 -11.58 0.12 -5.31
N SER A 197 -11.56 0.59 -4.05
CA SER A 197 -12.66 0.36 -3.10
C SER A 197 -13.72 1.47 -3.07
N THR A 198 -13.55 2.57 -3.80
CA THR A 198 -14.53 3.68 -3.84
C THR A 198 -15.37 3.71 -5.12
N GLN A 199 -15.82 2.55 -5.58
CA GLN A 199 -16.94 2.45 -6.53
C GLN A 199 -17.80 1.23 -6.18
N LYS A 200 -18.56 1.33 -5.09
CA LYS A 200 -19.82 0.59 -4.96
C LYS A 200 -20.88 1.56 -4.44
N THR A 201 -21.77 1.91 -5.37
CA THR A 201 -23.11 2.48 -5.21
C THR A 201 -23.84 2.00 -3.98
#